data_AF-A0A1Z9X407-F1
#
_entry.id   AF-A0A1Z9X407-F1
#
_cell.length_a   1.000
_cell.length_b   1.000
_cell.length_c   1.000
_cell.angle_alpha   90.00
_cell.angle_beta   90.00
_cell.angle_gamma   90.00
#
_symmetry.space_group_name_H-M   'P 1'
#
loop_
_entity.id
_entity.type
_entity.pdbx_description
1 polymer ?
#
loop_
_entity_poly.entity_id
_entity_poly.type
_entity_poly.pdbx_seq_one_letter_code
_entity_poly.pdbx_strand_id
1 'polypeptide(L)'
;MNIQMDKLTKLLGTACMFATLSVAFSATAENYEAKICYNCSEVEARSFALAREFEPELMCYADDVFSPDFSQSCYSQPNQVLVANASTGQVWGFDIFHDNQGSAEYEIELKAQRFTVSGQAKKLMTDILTTYSELDAVIASVNRDLESPSTIFDNTANASLGLELKRSVVGTYSSSNCSDNSNTARAVRAAFDSQTLTNLLDYVQADYKNKYPNPESEFTYSRFNGGSFSAGAGGIGIGGSWEFISVNRLLEANFPSDVPGSPANKVVYNVYMERGAIDVDVNEASTRIGGFSISSLRRGGAINVNACLLEKLNKYIEASVQSDPVGGNFGDSSPVDYGRGRGFIPQSSGSGGGIETCTWRFYDSQGEQMFSMQGPCP
;
A
#
# COMPACT_ATOMS: atom_id res chain seq x y z
N MET A 1 44.01 8.60 -84.89
CA MET A 1 45.42 8.64 -84.45
C MET A 1 45.42 8.52 -82.93
N ASN A 2 45.97 7.41 -82.41
CA ASN A 2 46.53 7.11 -81.08
C ASN A 2 46.02 7.90 -79.86
N ILE A 3 45.30 7.30 -78.91
CA ILE A 3 45.77 6.41 -77.81
C ILE A 3 46.97 6.99 -77.04
N GLN A 4 46.71 7.38 -75.80
CA GLN A 4 47.49 7.15 -74.55
C GLN A 4 46.50 7.42 -73.41
N MET A 5 45.85 6.40 -72.83
CA MET A 5 46.33 5.65 -71.65
C MET A 5 46.89 6.57 -70.55
N ASP A 6 46.04 6.94 -69.60
CA ASP A 6 46.24 6.61 -68.18
C ASP A 6 45.25 7.37 -67.30
N LYS A 7 44.21 6.65 -66.86
CA LYS A 7 43.59 6.71 -65.52
C LYS A 7 42.37 5.79 -65.51
N LEU A 8 42.66 4.50 -65.60
CA LEU A 8 41.74 3.41 -65.39
C LEU A 8 42.19 2.68 -64.12
N THR A 9 41.79 3.15 -62.94
CA THR A 9 41.61 2.30 -61.76
C THR A 9 40.94 3.09 -60.62
N LYS A 10 39.93 2.47 -60.02
CA LYS A 10 39.10 2.92 -58.88
C LYS A 10 37.95 3.87 -59.22
N LEU A 11 36.84 3.30 -59.68
CA LEU A 11 35.50 3.48 -59.09
C LEU A 11 34.46 2.77 -59.97
N LEU A 12 34.60 1.44 -60.07
CA LEU A 12 33.55 0.53 -60.53
C LEU A 12 33.42 -0.49 -59.40
N GLY A 13 32.32 -0.39 -58.66
CA GLY A 13 32.05 -1.28 -57.53
C GLY A 13 30.85 -0.82 -56.72
N THR A 14 29.72 -1.48 -56.97
CA THR A 14 28.64 -1.70 -56.00
C THR A 14 27.59 -0.60 -55.85
N ALA A 15 26.86 -0.31 -56.92
CA ALA A 15 25.45 0.08 -56.82
C ALA A 15 24.60 -1.20 -56.79
N CYS A 16 24.49 -1.84 -55.63
CA CYS A 16 23.53 -2.92 -55.40
C CYS A 16 23.19 -3.01 -53.90
N MET A 17 21.88 -3.03 -53.62
CA MET A 17 21.22 -3.37 -52.36
C MET A 17 21.58 -2.54 -51.11
N PHE A 18 20.76 -1.53 -50.82
CA PHE A 18 20.31 -1.25 -49.45
C PHE A 18 18.82 -0.89 -49.49
N ALA A 19 17.99 -1.87 -49.85
CA ALA A 19 16.64 -1.95 -49.31
C ALA A 19 16.79 -2.52 -47.89
N THR A 20 17.26 -1.70 -46.96
CA THR A 20 17.07 -2.00 -45.54
C THR A 20 15.58 -1.90 -45.28
N LEU A 21 14.98 -3.07 -45.08
CA LEU A 21 13.66 -3.24 -44.51
C LEU A 21 13.53 -2.30 -43.30
N SER A 22 12.73 -1.25 -43.45
CA SER A 22 12.01 -0.68 -42.33
C SER A 22 10.92 -1.70 -41.95
N VAL A 23 11.35 -2.78 -41.28
CA VAL A 23 10.46 -3.52 -40.39
C VAL A 23 10.17 -2.54 -39.27
N ALA A 24 9.04 -1.85 -39.37
CA ALA A 24 8.44 -1.26 -38.20
C ALA A 24 8.17 -2.43 -37.25
N PHE A 25 9.05 -2.64 -36.28
CA PHE A 25 8.73 -3.41 -35.10
C PHE A 25 7.66 -2.62 -34.36
N SER A 26 6.40 -2.82 -34.74
CA SER A 26 5.31 -2.70 -33.77
C SER A 26 5.53 -3.86 -32.81
N ALA A 27 6.45 -3.69 -31.86
CA ALA A 27 6.44 -4.53 -30.66
C ALA A 27 5.12 -4.19 -29.96
N THR A 28 4.07 -4.91 -30.30
CA THR A 28 2.84 -4.92 -29.52
C THR A 28 3.26 -5.37 -28.13
N ALA A 29 3.11 -4.48 -27.15
CA ALA A 29 3.51 -4.82 -25.80
C ALA A 29 2.73 -6.06 -25.34
N GLU A 30 3.44 -7.12 -24.96
CA GLU A 30 2.80 -8.34 -24.45
C GLU A 30 2.41 -8.06 -22.99
N ASN A 31 1.12 -8.18 -22.67
CA ASN A 31 0.63 -7.98 -21.32
C ASN A 31 0.08 -9.29 -20.78
N TYR A 32 0.58 -9.71 -19.63
CA TYR A 32 0.15 -10.92 -18.94
C TYR A 32 -0.52 -10.58 -17.61
N GLU A 33 -1.58 -11.32 -17.30
CA GLU A 33 -2.09 -11.40 -15.95
C GLU A 33 -1.37 -12.53 -15.20
N ALA A 34 -1.20 -12.38 -13.89
CA ALA A 34 -0.40 -13.32 -13.12
C ALA A 34 -0.91 -13.63 -11.71
N LYS A 35 -0.64 -14.86 -11.27
CA LYS A 35 -0.83 -15.32 -9.90
C LYS A 35 0.48 -15.87 -9.33
N ILE A 36 0.87 -15.42 -8.14
CA ILE A 36 2.00 -15.98 -7.41
C ILE A 36 1.47 -16.92 -6.32
N CYS A 37 1.96 -18.15 -6.32
CA CYS A 37 1.75 -19.14 -5.25
C CYS A 37 3.07 -19.36 -4.51
N TYR A 38 3.04 -19.73 -3.23
CA TYR A 38 4.29 -19.95 -2.49
C TYR A 38 4.95 -21.28 -2.84
N ASN A 39 4.16 -22.36 -2.84
CA ASN A 39 4.64 -23.71 -3.13
C ASN A 39 3.51 -24.54 -3.75
N CYS A 40 3.11 -24.19 -4.97
CA CYS A 40 2.11 -24.94 -5.71
C CYS A 40 2.76 -25.82 -6.78
N SER A 41 2.09 -26.93 -7.08
CA SER A 41 2.34 -27.79 -8.22
C SER A 41 1.71 -27.22 -9.50
N GLU A 42 2.05 -27.79 -10.66
CA GLU A 42 1.42 -27.45 -11.93
C GLU A 42 -0.12 -27.67 -11.93
N VAL A 43 -0.60 -28.70 -11.23
CA VAL A 43 -2.04 -28.99 -11.15
C VAL A 43 -2.78 -27.91 -10.38
N GLU A 44 -2.21 -27.46 -9.26
CA GLU A 44 -2.72 -26.33 -8.49
C GLU A 44 -2.61 -25.03 -9.30
N ALA A 45 -1.50 -24.82 -10.00
CA ALA A 45 -1.32 -23.67 -10.88
C ALA A 45 -2.38 -23.58 -11.97
N ARG A 46 -2.73 -24.70 -12.60
CA ARG A 46 -3.83 -24.75 -13.57
C ARG A 46 -5.17 -24.42 -12.92
N SER A 47 -5.38 -24.85 -11.68
CA SER A 47 -6.60 -24.57 -10.92
C SER A 47 -6.71 -23.07 -10.58
N PHE A 48 -5.60 -22.41 -10.24
CA PHE A 48 -5.58 -20.95 -10.06
C PHE A 48 -5.85 -20.19 -11.36
N ALA A 49 -5.30 -20.65 -12.48
CA ALA A 49 -5.53 -20.01 -13.78
C ALA A 49 -6.99 -20.13 -14.25
N LEU A 50 -7.72 -21.16 -13.79
CA LEU A 50 -9.16 -21.35 -14.03
C LEU A 50 -10.05 -20.61 -13.01
N ALA A 51 -9.48 -19.82 -12.10
CA ALA A 51 -10.27 -19.02 -11.17
C ALA A 51 -11.03 -17.91 -11.90
N ARG A 52 -12.19 -17.52 -11.35
CA ARG A 52 -13.06 -16.47 -11.91
C ARG A 52 -12.35 -15.15 -12.20
N GLU A 53 -11.27 -14.84 -11.49
CA GLU A 53 -10.51 -13.60 -11.70
C GLU A 53 -9.85 -13.53 -13.08
N PHE A 54 -9.60 -14.67 -13.73
CA PHE A 54 -8.95 -14.77 -15.04
C PHE A 54 -9.88 -15.22 -16.17
N GLU A 55 -11.15 -15.44 -15.86
CA GLU A 55 -12.15 -15.92 -16.81
C GLU A 55 -12.36 -14.87 -17.93
N PRO A 56 -12.22 -15.26 -19.21
CA PRO A 56 -12.52 -14.38 -20.33
C PRO A 56 -13.94 -13.84 -20.28
N GLU A 57 -14.13 -12.57 -20.64
CA GLU A 57 -15.47 -12.02 -20.75
C GLU A 57 -16.24 -12.73 -21.88
N LEU A 58 -17.40 -13.29 -21.55
CA LEU A 58 -18.29 -13.98 -22.48
C LEU A 58 -19.33 -13.01 -23.04
N MET A 59 -19.36 -12.89 -24.36
CA MET A 59 -20.28 -12.04 -25.11
C MET A 59 -21.27 -12.91 -25.88
N CYS A 60 -22.54 -12.85 -25.51
CA CYS A 60 -23.60 -13.64 -26.14
C CYS A 60 -24.55 -12.77 -26.98
N TYR A 61 -24.88 -13.25 -28.18
CA TYR A 61 -25.81 -12.63 -29.11
C TYR A 61 -27.01 -13.54 -29.30
N ALA A 62 -28.22 -12.97 -29.31
CA ALA A 62 -29.46 -13.69 -29.56
C ALA A 62 -30.11 -13.15 -30.83
N ASP A 63 -30.54 -14.05 -31.71
CA ASP A 63 -31.02 -13.64 -33.05
C ASP A 63 -32.47 -13.12 -33.06
N ASP A 64 -33.31 -13.46 -32.07
CA ASP A 64 -34.55 -12.73 -31.77
C ASP A 64 -35.15 -13.24 -30.43
N VAL A 65 -35.47 -12.36 -29.48
CA VAL A 65 -35.95 -12.73 -28.13
C VAL A 65 -37.39 -13.29 -28.15
N PHE A 66 -38.10 -13.13 -29.27
CA PHE A 66 -39.50 -13.53 -29.43
C PHE A 66 -39.72 -14.70 -30.39
N SER A 67 -38.65 -15.30 -30.92
CA SER A 67 -38.77 -16.50 -31.76
C SER A 67 -38.86 -17.78 -30.91
N PRO A 68 -39.74 -18.74 -31.26
CA PRO A 68 -39.71 -20.08 -30.67
C PRO A 68 -38.41 -20.84 -30.97
N ASP A 69 -37.66 -20.42 -31.99
CA ASP A 69 -36.33 -20.91 -32.35
C ASP A 69 -35.24 -19.97 -31.79
N PHE A 70 -35.27 -19.72 -30.47
CA PHE A 70 -34.27 -18.87 -29.81
C PHE A 70 -32.88 -19.51 -29.94
N SER A 71 -32.04 -18.95 -30.82
CA SER A 71 -30.61 -19.25 -30.90
C SER A 71 -29.81 -18.16 -30.18
N GLN A 72 -28.96 -18.60 -29.26
CA GLN A 72 -27.94 -17.79 -28.62
C GLN A 72 -26.58 -18.29 -29.11
N SER A 73 -25.70 -17.37 -29.47
CA SER A 73 -24.31 -17.66 -29.81
C SER A 73 -23.37 -16.83 -28.97
N CYS A 74 -22.52 -17.50 -28.20
CA CYS A 74 -21.60 -16.88 -27.27
C CYS A 74 -20.14 -16.97 -27.74
N TYR A 75 -19.38 -15.90 -27.52
CA TYR A 75 -17.98 -15.78 -27.90
C TYR A 75 -17.14 -15.13 -26.80
N SER A 76 -15.85 -15.45 -26.74
CA SER A 76 -14.89 -14.77 -25.87
C SER A 76 -13.49 -14.75 -26.47
N GLN A 77 -12.67 -13.80 -26.03
CA GLN A 77 -11.25 -13.73 -26.39
C GLN A 77 -10.41 -14.39 -25.29
N PRO A 78 -9.46 -15.28 -25.62
CA PRO A 78 -8.64 -15.93 -24.61
C PRO A 78 -7.81 -14.95 -23.78
N ASN A 79 -7.65 -15.25 -22.49
CA ASN A 79 -6.75 -14.54 -21.59
C ASN A 79 -5.46 -15.35 -21.39
N GLN A 80 -4.31 -14.67 -21.38
CA GLN A 80 -3.02 -15.30 -21.07
C GLN A 80 -2.64 -15.07 -19.62
N VAL A 81 -2.54 -16.15 -18.85
CA VAL A 81 -2.25 -16.11 -17.42
C VAL A 81 -0.92 -16.79 -17.12
N LEU A 82 -0.10 -16.12 -16.32
CA LEU A 82 1.12 -16.67 -15.76
C LEU A 82 0.89 -17.07 -14.31
N VAL A 83 1.26 -18.30 -13.94
CA VAL A 83 1.30 -18.73 -12.54
C VAL A 83 2.73 -19.02 -12.16
N ALA A 84 3.20 -18.37 -11.10
CA ALA A 84 4.57 -18.46 -10.63
C ALA A 84 4.65 -19.07 -9.23
N ASN A 85 5.51 -20.08 -9.07
CA ASN A 85 5.83 -20.65 -7.77
C ASN A 85 7.03 -19.89 -7.16
N ALA A 86 6.78 -19.15 -6.09
CA ALA A 86 7.79 -18.33 -5.43
C ALA A 86 8.92 -19.15 -4.78
N SER A 87 8.64 -20.37 -4.30
CA SER A 87 9.67 -21.22 -3.67
C SER A 87 10.64 -21.86 -4.67
N THR A 88 10.18 -22.15 -5.89
CA THR A 88 11.00 -22.83 -6.92
C THR A 88 11.43 -21.93 -8.08
N GLY A 89 10.81 -20.75 -8.23
CA GLY A 89 10.97 -19.88 -9.39
C GLY A 89 10.35 -20.42 -10.68
N GLN A 90 9.56 -21.50 -10.61
CA GLN A 90 8.88 -22.06 -11.78
C GLN A 90 7.76 -21.14 -12.23
N VAL A 91 7.67 -20.91 -13.55
CA VAL A 91 6.64 -20.07 -14.17
C VAL A 91 5.90 -20.87 -15.24
N TRP A 92 4.59 -20.78 -15.18
CA TRP A 92 3.66 -21.57 -15.97
C TRP A 92 2.71 -20.68 -16.74
N GLY A 93 2.64 -20.84 -18.06
CA GLY A 93 1.68 -20.14 -18.91
C GLY A 93 0.45 -20.97 -19.19
N PHE A 94 -0.72 -20.34 -19.06
CA PHE A 94 -2.02 -20.90 -19.42
C PHE A 94 -2.80 -19.91 -20.30
N ASP A 95 -3.27 -20.39 -21.46
CA ASP A 95 -4.31 -19.72 -22.23
C ASP A 95 -5.66 -20.18 -21.67
N ILE A 96 -6.42 -19.24 -21.14
CA ILE A 96 -7.75 -19.45 -20.58
C ILE A 96 -8.77 -19.05 -21.63
N PHE A 97 -9.62 -19.99 -22.02
CA PHE A 97 -10.58 -19.80 -23.10
C PHE A 97 -11.85 -20.60 -22.86
N HIS A 98 -12.93 -20.12 -23.45
CA HIS A 98 -14.18 -20.88 -23.53
C HIS A 98 -14.15 -21.79 -24.76
N ASP A 99 -14.39 -23.08 -24.55
CA ASP A 99 -14.60 -24.06 -25.63
C ASP A 99 -16.06 -24.00 -26.12
N ASN A 100 -16.36 -24.66 -27.25
CA ASN A 100 -17.69 -24.64 -27.90
C ASN A 100 -18.18 -23.24 -28.31
N GLN A 101 -17.27 -22.34 -28.70
CA GLN A 101 -17.59 -20.99 -29.19
C GLN A 101 -18.67 -21.03 -30.29
N GLY A 102 -19.66 -20.13 -30.21
CA GLY A 102 -20.81 -20.08 -31.11
C GLY A 102 -22.04 -20.86 -30.64
N SER A 103 -21.93 -21.65 -29.58
CA SER A 103 -23.07 -22.30 -28.90
C SER A 103 -23.76 -21.36 -27.90
N ALA A 104 -24.89 -21.83 -27.36
CA ALA A 104 -25.59 -21.17 -26.24
C ALA A 104 -24.75 -21.22 -24.96
N GLU A 105 -24.97 -20.26 -24.06
CA GLU A 105 -24.16 -20.04 -22.86
C GLU A 105 -24.01 -21.29 -21.98
N TYR A 106 -25.08 -22.09 -21.84
CA TYR A 106 -25.07 -23.30 -21.02
C TYR A 106 -24.23 -24.46 -21.59
N GLU A 107 -23.79 -24.36 -22.85
CA GLU A 107 -22.93 -25.35 -23.53
C GLU A 107 -21.46 -24.92 -23.58
N ILE A 108 -21.18 -23.67 -23.19
CA ILE A 108 -19.85 -23.10 -23.14
C ILE A 108 -19.10 -23.65 -21.91
N GLU A 109 -17.86 -24.10 -22.09
CA GLU A 109 -17.03 -24.64 -21.02
C GLU A 109 -15.70 -23.89 -20.92
N LEU A 110 -15.36 -23.42 -19.72
CA LEU A 110 -14.07 -22.78 -19.46
C LEU A 110 -12.95 -23.84 -19.44
N LYS A 111 -11.92 -23.63 -20.26
CA LYS A 111 -10.75 -24.50 -20.34
C LYS A 111 -9.46 -23.71 -20.24
N ALA A 112 -8.42 -24.43 -19.82
CA ALA A 112 -7.06 -23.93 -19.75
C ALA A 112 -6.12 -24.85 -20.53
N GLN A 113 -5.34 -24.27 -21.45
CA GLN A 113 -4.30 -24.95 -22.21
C GLN A 113 -2.92 -24.35 -21.89
N ARG A 114 -1.91 -25.21 -21.85
CA ARG A 114 -0.52 -24.78 -21.67
C ARG A 114 0.02 -24.04 -22.88
N PHE A 115 0.72 -22.93 -22.64
CA PHE A 115 1.60 -22.31 -23.63
C PHE A 115 3.04 -22.19 -23.11
N THR A 116 3.97 -22.00 -24.04
CA THR A 116 5.38 -21.78 -23.70
C THR A 116 5.61 -20.31 -23.40
N VAL A 117 5.85 -19.97 -22.14
CA VAL A 117 6.16 -18.60 -21.71
C VAL A 117 7.48 -18.14 -22.34
N SER A 118 7.49 -16.94 -22.91
CA SER A 118 8.67 -16.34 -23.54
C SER A 118 9.82 -16.17 -22.53
N GLY A 119 11.06 -16.18 -23.02
CA GLY A 119 12.24 -16.01 -22.14
C GLY A 119 12.25 -14.66 -21.42
N GLN A 120 11.76 -13.61 -22.09
CA GLN A 120 11.64 -12.27 -21.52
C GLN A 120 10.55 -12.22 -20.43
N ALA A 121 9.37 -12.82 -20.65
CA ALA A 121 8.32 -12.87 -19.63
C ALA A 121 8.75 -13.70 -18.41
N LYS A 122 9.46 -14.83 -18.63
CA LYS A 122 10.06 -15.61 -17.53
C LYS A 122 11.07 -14.79 -16.74
N LYS A 123 11.97 -14.06 -17.41
CA LYS A 123 12.95 -13.20 -16.75
C LYS A 123 12.25 -12.12 -15.91
N LEU A 124 11.29 -11.40 -16.50
CA LEU A 124 10.53 -10.37 -15.81
C LEU A 124 9.78 -10.93 -14.58
N MET A 125 9.19 -12.11 -14.69
CA MET A 125 8.55 -12.79 -13.56
C MET A 125 9.56 -13.18 -12.47
N THR A 126 10.75 -13.65 -12.84
CA THR A 126 11.85 -13.90 -11.89
C THR A 126 12.26 -12.61 -11.17
N ASP A 127 12.41 -11.49 -11.89
CA ASP A 127 12.79 -10.20 -11.31
C ASP A 127 11.72 -9.69 -10.33
N ILE A 128 10.43 -9.93 -10.62
CA ILE A 128 9.29 -9.67 -9.73
C ILE A 128 9.39 -10.51 -8.44
N LEU A 129 9.65 -11.82 -8.56
CA LEU A 129 9.79 -12.71 -7.39
C LEU A 129 11.00 -12.31 -6.54
N THR A 130 12.12 -11.96 -7.17
CA THR A 130 13.32 -11.44 -6.48
C THR A 130 12.98 -10.16 -5.72
N THR A 131 12.31 -9.20 -6.35
CA THR A 131 11.91 -7.94 -5.69
C THR A 131 11.07 -8.19 -4.44
N TYR A 132 10.12 -9.12 -4.50
CA TYR A 132 9.35 -9.52 -3.32
C TYR A 132 10.22 -10.14 -2.22
N SER A 133 11.15 -11.03 -2.58
CA SER A 133 12.08 -11.62 -1.61
C SER A 133 12.98 -10.57 -0.94
N GLU A 134 13.41 -9.54 -1.68
CA GLU A 134 14.21 -8.44 -1.15
C GLU A 134 13.38 -7.57 -0.19
N LEU A 135 12.16 -7.21 -0.58
CA LEU A 135 11.23 -6.48 0.28
C LEU A 135 10.91 -7.25 1.56
N ASP A 136 10.66 -8.55 1.47
CA ASP A 136 10.39 -9.42 2.62
C ASP A 136 11.58 -9.43 3.59
N ALA A 137 12.82 -9.44 3.09
CA ALA A 137 14.03 -9.39 3.90
C ALA A 137 14.27 -8.02 4.57
N VAL A 138 13.92 -6.92 3.90
CA VAL A 138 13.97 -5.56 4.49
C VAL A 138 12.92 -5.42 5.58
N ILE A 139 11.67 -5.82 5.30
CA ILE A 139 10.56 -5.76 6.26
C ILE A 139 10.90 -6.56 7.51
N ALA A 140 11.41 -7.79 7.36
CA ALA A 140 11.81 -8.63 8.49
C ALA A 140 12.94 -8.01 9.33
N SER A 141 13.87 -7.28 8.69
CA SER A 141 14.96 -6.59 9.38
C SER A 141 14.47 -5.38 10.16
N VAL A 142 13.72 -4.50 9.49
CA VAL A 142 13.17 -3.28 10.10
C VAL A 142 12.22 -3.65 11.25
N ASN A 143 11.39 -4.68 11.10
CA ASN A 143 10.54 -5.17 12.19
C ASN A 143 11.33 -5.57 13.44
N ARG A 144 12.49 -6.21 13.28
CA ARG A 144 13.37 -6.55 14.40
C ARG A 144 13.86 -5.30 15.14
N ASP A 145 14.13 -4.23 14.41
CA ASP A 145 14.56 -2.96 14.99
C ASP A 145 13.38 -2.19 15.63
N LEU A 146 12.16 -2.36 15.09
CA LEU A 146 10.92 -1.81 15.65
C LEU A 146 10.43 -2.53 16.91
N GLU A 147 10.88 -3.76 17.19
CA GLU A 147 10.64 -4.45 18.47
C GLU A 147 11.31 -3.73 19.66
N SER A 148 12.38 -2.97 19.41
CA SER A 148 13.04 -2.09 20.38
C SER A 148 13.03 -0.64 19.89
N PRO A 149 11.87 0.04 19.90
CA PRO A 149 11.59 1.27 19.14
C PRO A 149 12.37 2.53 19.58
N SER A 150 13.38 2.41 20.44
CA SER A 150 14.03 3.53 21.12
C SER A 150 14.98 4.37 20.24
N THR A 151 15.09 4.10 18.95
CA THR A 151 15.97 4.88 18.05
C THR A 151 15.26 5.43 16.82
N ILE A 152 14.31 4.68 16.24
CA ILE A 152 13.59 5.08 15.01
C ILE A 152 12.52 6.15 15.30
N PHE A 153 11.83 6.05 16.44
CA PHE A 153 10.75 6.98 16.84
C PHE A 153 11.17 8.01 17.89
N ASP A 154 12.36 7.84 18.45
CA ASP A 154 12.92 8.74 19.45
C ASP A 154 13.72 9.84 18.74
N ASN A 155 13.03 10.62 17.91
CA ASN A 155 13.61 11.87 17.43
C ASN A 155 13.76 12.86 18.58
N THR A 156 15.01 13.26 18.79
CA THR A 156 15.48 14.37 19.61
C THR A 156 14.98 15.70 19.02
N ALA A 157 13.66 15.92 19.00
CA ALA A 157 13.03 17.18 18.64
C ALA A 157 13.12 18.25 19.74
N ASN A 158 14.03 18.09 20.71
CA ASN A 158 14.38 19.12 21.70
C ASN A 158 15.66 19.90 21.34
N ALA A 159 16.29 19.65 20.19
CA ALA A 159 17.55 20.32 19.82
C ALA A 159 17.40 21.58 18.95
N SER A 160 16.19 21.91 18.44
CA SER A 160 16.03 23.05 17.52
C SER A 160 14.69 23.78 17.64
N LEU A 161 14.22 24.02 18.85
CA LEU A 161 13.40 25.19 19.19
C LEU A 161 13.87 25.71 20.55
N GLY A 162 15.09 26.25 20.56
CA GLY A 162 15.58 27.05 21.68
C GLY A 162 14.76 28.32 21.81
N LEU A 163 13.71 28.26 22.63
CA LEU A 163 13.18 29.36 23.43
C LEU A 163 12.08 28.84 24.39
N GLU A 164 12.44 27.87 25.24
CA GLU A 164 11.81 27.81 26.57
C GLU A 164 12.24 29.07 27.33
N LEU A 165 11.50 30.15 27.13
CA LEU A 165 11.42 31.23 28.10
C LEU A 165 10.98 30.58 29.41
N LYS A 166 11.96 30.34 30.29
CA LYS A 166 11.78 30.24 31.74
C LYS A 166 11.07 31.50 32.22
N ARG A 167 9.76 31.58 32.04
CA ARG A 167 8.92 32.53 32.76
C ARG A 167 8.57 31.88 34.08
N SER A 168 9.45 32.11 35.05
CA SER A 168 9.13 31.95 36.46
C SER A 168 7.91 32.82 36.77
N VAL A 169 6.73 32.23 36.76
CA VAL A 169 5.55 32.73 37.46
C VAL A 169 4.97 31.55 38.24
N VAL A 170 5.20 31.62 39.54
CA VAL A 170 4.56 30.92 40.65
C VAL A 170 3.16 30.39 40.31
N GLY A 171 2.96 29.06 40.40
CA GLY A 171 1.65 28.41 40.30
C GLY A 171 1.74 26.97 39.78
N THR A 172 1.87 26.02 40.69
CA THR A 172 2.02 24.58 40.43
C THR A 172 0.75 23.98 39.79
N TYR A 173 0.74 23.81 38.46
CA TYR A 173 -0.18 22.91 37.76
C TYR A 173 0.64 22.02 36.81
N SER A 174 0.48 20.70 36.93
CA SER A 174 1.07 19.70 36.02
C SER A 174 0.60 19.96 34.59
N SER A 175 1.49 20.35 33.68
CA SER A 175 1.17 20.91 32.36
C SER A 175 0.88 19.89 31.25
N SER A 176 0.60 18.61 31.58
CA SER A 176 0.27 17.55 30.61
C SER A 176 -0.39 16.37 31.32
N ASN A 177 -1.33 15.70 30.65
CA ASN A 177 -2.01 14.49 31.13
C ASN A 177 -1.17 13.22 30.99
N CYS A 178 -0.07 13.25 30.23
CA CYS A 178 0.89 12.15 30.16
C CYS A 178 2.26 12.57 29.62
N SER A 179 3.31 11.94 30.14
CA SER A 179 4.67 12.12 29.65
C SER A 179 4.76 11.90 28.14
N ASP A 180 5.57 12.70 27.45
CA ASP A 180 5.90 12.51 26.03
C ASP A 180 6.60 11.17 25.76
N ASN A 181 7.10 10.50 26.81
CA ASN A 181 7.70 9.17 26.75
C ASN A 181 6.70 8.04 27.09
N SER A 182 5.44 8.36 27.39
CA SER A 182 4.41 7.33 27.56
C SER A 182 4.23 6.53 26.27
N ASN A 183 3.94 5.24 26.38
CA ASN A 183 3.73 4.39 25.22
C ASN A 183 2.54 4.86 24.37
N THR A 184 1.54 5.48 24.99
CA THR A 184 0.45 6.15 24.26
C THR A 184 0.96 7.33 23.44
N ALA A 185 1.78 8.21 24.01
CA ALA A 185 2.36 9.35 23.28
C ALA A 185 3.28 8.91 22.14
N ARG A 186 4.08 7.86 22.35
CA ARG A 186 4.97 7.29 21.34
C ARG A 186 4.18 6.64 20.20
N ALA A 187 3.11 5.91 20.50
CA ALA A 187 2.22 5.33 19.49
C ALA A 187 1.52 6.41 18.64
N VAL A 188 1.01 7.48 19.29
CA VAL A 188 0.39 8.60 18.58
C VAL A 188 1.40 9.32 17.68
N ARG A 189 2.62 9.56 18.19
CA ARG A 189 3.71 10.15 17.37
C ARG A 189 4.01 9.25 16.17
N ALA A 190 4.23 7.96 16.40
CA ALA A 190 4.51 7.00 15.33
C ALA A 190 3.42 6.97 14.24
N ALA A 191 2.15 7.13 14.61
CA ALA A 191 1.03 7.10 13.66
C ALA A 191 0.74 8.44 12.96
N PHE A 192 1.01 9.59 13.58
CA PHE A 192 0.50 10.89 13.08
C PHE A 192 1.56 11.98 12.93
N ASP A 193 2.79 11.77 13.39
CA ASP A 193 3.87 12.74 13.17
C ASP A 193 4.55 12.51 11.81
N SER A 194 4.44 13.50 10.92
CA SER A 194 5.00 13.43 9.57
C SER A 194 6.51 13.24 9.57
N GLN A 195 7.23 13.88 10.51
CA GLN A 195 8.69 13.72 10.61
C GLN A 195 9.06 12.29 11.00
N THR A 196 8.27 11.68 11.88
CA THR A 196 8.46 10.30 12.30
C THR A 196 8.25 9.33 11.13
N LEU A 197 7.22 9.54 10.31
CA LEU A 197 7.00 8.73 9.11
C LEU A 197 8.14 8.90 8.09
N THR A 198 8.61 10.13 7.84
CA THR A 198 9.75 10.39 6.96
C THR A 198 11.01 9.67 7.44
N ASN A 199 11.28 9.68 8.75
CA ASN A 199 12.45 8.98 9.28
C ASN A 199 12.36 7.46 9.14
N LEU A 200 11.17 6.89 9.32
CA LEU A 200 10.94 5.46 9.05
C LEU A 200 11.16 5.15 7.57
N LEU A 201 10.63 5.98 6.67
CA LEU A 201 10.83 5.85 5.23
C LEU A 201 12.31 5.87 4.85
N ASP A 202 13.06 6.87 5.33
CA ASP A 202 14.50 7.01 5.09
C ASP A 202 15.27 5.78 5.61
N TYR A 203 14.89 5.27 6.78
CA TYR A 203 15.49 4.08 7.38
C TYR A 203 15.25 2.82 6.53
N VAL A 204 14.00 2.57 6.12
CA VAL A 204 13.64 1.41 5.28
C VAL A 204 14.34 1.51 3.92
N GLN A 205 14.34 2.69 3.31
CA GLN A 205 14.99 2.94 2.03
C GLN A 205 16.50 2.76 2.11
N ALA A 206 17.13 3.15 3.22
CA ALA A 206 18.55 2.93 3.47
C ALA A 206 18.88 1.45 3.70
N ASP A 207 18.09 0.71 4.48
CA ASP A 207 18.27 -0.74 4.68
C ASP A 207 18.20 -1.50 3.35
N TYR A 208 17.22 -1.16 2.50
CA TYR A 208 17.11 -1.71 1.15
C TYR A 208 18.36 -1.44 0.31
N LYS A 209 18.79 -0.16 0.21
CA LYS A 209 19.99 0.21 -0.58
C LYS A 209 21.28 -0.40 -0.04
N ASN A 210 21.40 -0.60 1.27
CA ASN A 210 22.59 -1.20 1.89
C ASN A 210 22.69 -2.70 1.59
N LYS A 211 21.56 -3.42 1.59
CA LYS A 211 21.50 -4.85 1.26
C LYS A 211 21.56 -5.12 -0.24
N TYR A 212 20.95 -4.23 -1.03
CA TYR A 212 20.79 -4.36 -2.47
C TYR A 212 21.31 -3.08 -3.17
N PRO A 213 22.65 -2.84 -3.17
CA PRO A 213 23.27 -1.59 -3.66
C PRO A 213 23.23 -1.43 -5.19
N ASN A 214 23.02 -2.52 -5.91
CA ASN A 214 22.73 -2.53 -7.34
C ASN A 214 21.35 -3.17 -7.52
N PRO A 215 20.25 -2.47 -7.20
CA PRO A 215 18.97 -2.91 -7.69
C PRO A 215 19.05 -2.61 -9.18
N GLU A 216 19.47 -3.57 -9.99
CA GLU A 216 19.27 -3.52 -11.45
C GLU A 216 17.76 -3.60 -11.66
N SER A 217 17.05 -2.50 -11.33
CA SER A 217 15.65 -2.33 -11.63
C SER A 217 15.57 -2.17 -13.15
N GLU A 218 15.59 -3.30 -13.84
CA GLU A 218 15.35 -3.44 -15.27
C GLU A 218 13.90 -3.09 -15.66
N PHE A 219 13.07 -2.75 -14.66
CA PHE A 219 11.71 -2.31 -14.85
C PHE A 219 11.66 -0.92 -15.51
N THR A 220 11.02 -0.84 -16.67
CA THR A 220 10.56 0.42 -17.25
C THR A 220 9.47 1.06 -16.39
N TYR A 221 8.61 0.23 -15.78
CA TYR A 221 7.66 0.63 -14.75
C TYR A 221 7.53 -0.50 -13.74
N SER A 222 7.29 -0.14 -12.48
CA SER A 222 7.00 -1.11 -11.43
C SER A 222 6.19 -0.51 -10.30
N ARG A 223 5.30 -1.31 -9.74
CA ARG A 223 4.53 -1.05 -8.53
C ARG A 223 4.31 -2.36 -7.80
N PHE A 224 4.75 -2.43 -6.56
CA PHE A 224 4.60 -3.59 -5.68
C PHE A 224 3.94 -3.15 -4.38
N ASN A 225 2.99 -3.94 -3.92
CA ASN A 225 2.44 -3.86 -2.57
C ASN A 225 2.40 -5.26 -1.95
N GLY A 226 1.92 -5.36 -0.70
CA GLY A 226 1.89 -6.63 0.03
C GLY A 226 1.24 -7.80 -0.71
N GLY A 227 0.20 -7.55 -1.53
CA GLY A 227 -0.61 -8.60 -2.16
C GLY A 227 -0.70 -8.56 -3.69
N SER A 228 -0.32 -7.46 -4.34
CA SER A 228 -0.41 -7.28 -5.78
C SER A 228 0.78 -6.51 -6.34
N PHE A 229 1.00 -6.69 -7.63
CA PHE A 229 2.09 -6.05 -8.35
C PHE A 229 1.67 -5.70 -9.78
N SER A 230 2.38 -4.74 -10.35
CA SER A 230 2.45 -4.52 -11.78
C SER A 230 3.88 -4.11 -12.14
N ALA A 231 4.46 -4.74 -13.14
CA ALA A 231 5.81 -4.41 -13.58
C ALA A 231 5.94 -4.65 -15.08
N GLY A 232 6.85 -3.92 -15.72
CA GLY A 232 7.13 -4.15 -17.12
C GLY A 232 8.55 -3.75 -17.51
N ALA A 233 9.08 -4.49 -18.47
CA ALA A 233 10.43 -4.34 -19.02
C ALA A 233 10.45 -4.81 -20.47
N GLY A 234 11.22 -4.14 -21.33
CA GLY A 234 11.49 -4.62 -22.68
C GLY A 234 10.27 -4.84 -23.58
N GLY A 235 9.16 -4.11 -23.35
CA GLY A 235 7.90 -4.29 -24.09
C GLY A 235 6.98 -5.38 -23.53
N ILE A 236 7.29 -5.95 -22.37
CA ILE A 236 6.42 -6.90 -21.67
C ILE A 236 5.91 -6.25 -20.38
N GLY A 237 4.62 -6.41 -20.11
CA GLY A 237 3.97 -6.05 -18.86
C GLY A 237 3.41 -7.29 -18.15
N ILE A 238 3.57 -7.38 -16.84
CA ILE A 238 2.95 -8.39 -16.00
C ILE A 238 2.28 -7.70 -14.83
N GLY A 239 0.98 -7.91 -14.69
CA GLY A 239 0.18 -7.48 -13.54
C GLY A 239 -0.40 -8.69 -12.81
N GLY A 240 -0.42 -8.67 -11.48
CA GLY A 240 -0.88 -9.86 -10.77
C GLY A 240 -1.02 -9.71 -9.27
N SER A 241 -1.37 -10.83 -8.64
CA SER A 241 -1.57 -10.93 -7.20
C SER A 241 -0.99 -12.20 -6.61
N TRP A 242 -0.85 -12.22 -5.28
CA TRP A 242 -0.55 -13.43 -4.54
C TRP A 242 -1.83 -14.22 -4.28
N GLU A 243 -1.77 -15.56 -4.40
CA GLU A 243 -2.81 -16.47 -3.93
C GLU A 243 -3.02 -16.31 -2.42
N PHE A 244 -1.91 -16.38 -1.69
CA PHE A 244 -1.86 -16.18 -0.25
C PHE A 244 -0.53 -15.54 0.14
N ILE A 245 -0.59 -14.60 1.08
CA ILE A 245 0.59 -13.91 1.62
C ILE A 245 0.99 -14.63 2.91
N SER A 246 1.99 -15.51 2.82
CA SER A 246 2.46 -16.33 3.96
C SER A 246 3.44 -15.60 4.89
N VAL A 247 4.01 -14.48 4.43
CA VAL A 247 4.99 -13.67 5.17
C VAL A 247 4.34 -12.35 5.56
N ASN A 248 4.53 -11.89 6.80
CA ASN A 248 4.03 -10.58 7.19
C ASN A 248 4.78 -9.47 6.41
N ARG A 249 4.07 -8.80 5.51
CA ARG A 249 4.59 -7.70 4.68
C ARG A 249 4.24 -6.31 5.22
N LEU A 250 3.97 -6.25 6.51
CA LEU A 250 3.67 -5.02 7.22
C LEU A 250 4.80 -4.72 8.20
N LEU A 251 5.09 -3.44 8.38
CA LEU A 251 5.96 -2.99 9.46
C LEU A 251 5.11 -2.81 10.72
N GLU A 252 5.56 -3.33 11.86
CA GLU A 252 4.79 -3.33 13.09
C GLU A 252 5.62 -2.78 14.25
N ALA A 253 5.17 -1.65 14.79
CA ALA A 253 5.72 -1.06 16.00
C ALA A 253 4.76 -1.31 17.18
N ASN A 254 5.22 -2.08 18.16
CA ASN A 254 4.44 -2.40 19.35
C ASN A 254 4.79 -1.45 20.50
N PHE A 255 3.77 -0.88 21.13
CA PHE A 255 3.90 0.03 22.25
C PHE A 255 3.05 -0.51 23.40
N PRO A 256 3.66 -1.22 24.37
CA PRO A 256 2.95 -1.80 25.51
C PRO A 256 2.08 -0.78 26.23
N SER A 257 0.99 -1.21 26.87
CA SER A 257 0.17 -0.29 27.65
C SER A 257 0.96 0.23 28.87
N ASP A 258 0.89 1.53 29.14
CA ASP A 258 1.41 2.14 30.36
C ASP A 258 0.62 1.72 31.61
N VAL A 259 -0.61 1.22 31.42
CA VAL A 259 -1.53 0.79 32.48
C VAL A 259 -1.73 -0.73 32.40
N PRO A 260 -1.47 -1.48 33.48
CA PRO A 260 -1.74 -2.92 33.53
C PRO A 260 -3.21 -3.25 33.21
N GLY A 261 -3.44 -4.22 32.32
CA GLY A 261 -4.78 -4.65 31.91
C GLY A 261 -5.48 -3.77 30.87
N SER A 262 -4.86 -2.65 30.46
CA SER A 262 -5.34 -1.85 29.32
C SER A 262 -4.79 -2.39 27.99
N PRO A 263 -5.51 -2.21 26.87
CA PRO A 263 -5.08 -2.70 25.57
C PRO A 263 -3.76 -2.06 25.15
N ALA A 264 -2.83 -2.87 24.65
CA ALA A 264 -1.57 -2.38 24.09
C ALA A 264 -1.83 -1.57 22.81
N ASN A 265 -0.92 -0.64 22.53
CA ASN A 265 -0.93 0.13 21.29
C ASN A 265 -0.03 -0.57 20.25
N LYS A 266 -0.41 -0.50 18.98
CA LYS A 266 0.32 -1.07 17.86
C LYS A 266 0.15 -0.16 16.66
N VAL A 267 1.26 0.31 16.07
CA VAL A 267 1.24 1.06 14.81
C VAL A 267 1.73 0.15 13.71
N VAL A 268 0.94 0.06 12.64
CA VAL A 268 1.20 -0.83 11.50
C VAL A 268 1.35 0.02 10.27
N TYR A 269 2.37 -0.25 9.46
CA TYR A 269 2.61 0.46 8.21
C TYR A 269 2.56 -0.50 7.03
N ASN A 270 1.98 -0.06 5.91
CA ASN A 270 2.19 -0.79 4.66
C ASN A 270 3.52 -0.35 4.03
N VAL A 271 4.10 -1.25 3.26
CA VAL A 271 5.31 -0.98 2.48
C VAL A 271 4.97 -1.19 1.03
N TYR A 272 5.31 -0.20 0.21
CA TYR A 272 5.14 -0.22 -1.22
C TYR A 272 6.48 0.01 -1.90
N MET A 273 6.62 -0.47 -3.13
CA MET A 273 7.72 -0.07 -3.99
C MET A 273 7.16 0.40 -5.32
N GLU A 274 7.53 1.61 -5.74
CA GLU A 274 7.15 2.16 -7.03
C GLU A 274 8.38 2.73 -7.73
N ARG A 275 8.62 2.28 -8.97
CA ARG A 275 9.77 2.72 -9.79
C ARG A 275 11.11 2.60 -9.04
N GLY A 276 11.28 1.55 -8.25
CA GLY A 276 12.48 1.27 -7.47
C GLY A 276 12.66 2.13 -6.19
N ALA A 277 11.72 3.01 -5.88
CA ALA A 277 11.66 3.72 -4.60
C ALA A 277 10.69 3.00 -3.66
N ILE A 278 11.06 2.87 -2.38
CA ILE A 278 10.16 2.36 -1.35
C ILE A 278 9.33 3.53 -0.82
N ASP A 279 8.07 3.26 -0.48
CA ASP A 279 7.20 4.16 0.24
C ASP A 279 6.54 3.43 1.43
N VAL A 280 6.16 4.20 2.45
CA VAL A 280 5.59 3.69 3.71
C VAL A 280 4.44 4.58 4.16
N ASP A 281 3.30 3.98 4.46
CA ASP A 281 2.12 4.67 4.98
C ASP A 281 1.51 3.94 6.19
N VAL A 282 0.72 4.64 7.00
CA VAL A 282 0.07 4.02 8.16
C VAL A 282 -1.14 3.20 7.72
N ASN A 283 -1.13 1.93 8.07
CA ASN A 283 -2.28 1.06 7.90
C ASN A 283 -3.33 1.37 8.99
N GLU A 284 -4.30 2.22 8.67
CA GLU A 284 -5.36 2.64 9.60
C GLU A 284 -6.21 1.47 10.14
N ALA A 285 -6.37 0.41 9.33
CA ALA A 285 -7.21 -0.73 9.67
C ALA A 285 -6.54 -1.69 10.66
N SER A 286 -5.22 -1.79 10.64
CA SER A 286 -4.41 -2.67 11.50
C SER A 286 -3.77 -1.93 12.67
N THR A 287 -3.56 -0.62 12.57
CA THR A 287 -3.10 0.23 13.68
C THR A 287 -4.15 0.29 14.78
N ARG A 288 -3.72 0.20 16.04
CA ARG A 288 -4.54 0.25 17.26
C ARG A 288 -3.92 1.22 18.25
N ILE A 289 -4.70 2.21 18.70
CA ILE A 289 -4.30 3.15 19.76
C ILE A 289 -5.43 3.21 20.79
N GLY A 290 -5.10 3.01 22.07
CA GLY A 290 -6.07 2.93 23.15
C GLY A 290 -7.08 1.79 22.99
N GLY A 291 -6.72 0.72 22.26
CA GLY A 291 -7.61 -0.40 21.95
C GLY A 291 -8.52 -0.20 20.72
N PHE A 292 -8.52 0.98 20.10
CA PHE A 292 -9.34 1.29 18.93
C PHE A 292 -8.51 1.30 17.65
N SER A 293 -9.07 0.81 16.54
CA SER A 293 -8.44 0.99 15.24
C SER A 293 -8.62 2.41 14.73
N ILE A 294 -7.63 2.98 14.04
CA ILE A 294 -7.80 4.30 13.41
C ILE A 294 -9.03 4.30 12.51
N SER A 295 -9.23 3.24 11.71
CA SER A 295 -10.43 3.08 10.90
C SER A 295 -11.75 3.05 11.67
N SER A 296 -11.77 2.60 12.93
CA SER A 296 -12.97 2.58 13.78
C SER A 296 -13.21 3.92 14.45
N LEU A 297 -12.15 4.69 14.72
CA LEU A 297 -12.26 6.07 15.18
C LEU A 297 -13.02 6.92 14.14
N ARG A 298 -12.76 6.71 12.86
CA ARG A 298 -13.45 7.42 11.75
C ARG A 298 -14.97 7.18 11.74
N ARG A 299 -15.42 6.03 12.26
CA ARG A 299 -16.84 5.67 12.35
C ARG A 299 -17.54 6.21 13.60
N GLY A 300 -16.85 7.01 14.42
CA GLY A 300 -17.44 7.71 15.57
C GLY A 300 -17.70 6.85 16.81
N GLY A 301 -16.99 5.72 16.96
CA GLY A 301 -17.29 4.71 18.00
C GLY A 301 -16.44 4.78 19.28
N ALA A 302 -15.47 5.68 19.41
CA ALA A 302 -14.61 5.72 20.59
C ALA A 302 -15.19 6.58 21.70
N ILE A 303 -15.71 5.91 22.73
CA ILE A 303 -16.26 6.53 23.94
C ILE A 303 -15.31 6.33 25.13
N ASN A 304 -15.23 7.32 26.02
CA ASN A 304 -14.38 7.33 27.22
C ASN A 304 -12.87 7.23 26.94
N VAL A 305 -12.39 7.94 25.91
CA VAL A 305 -10.96 8.06 25.64
C VAL A 305 -10.28 8.87 26.75
N ASN A 306 -9.07 8.47 27.15
CA ASN A 306 -8.34 9.17 28.20
C ASN A 306 -7.80 10.54 27.73
N ALA A 307 -7.60 11.47 28.66
CA ALA A 307 -7.10 12.82 28.36
C ALA A 307 -5.72 12.79 27.67
N CYS A 308 -4.88 11.80 28.00
CA CYS A 308 -3.56 11.62 27.39
C CYS A 308 -3.65 11.45 25.87
N LEU A 309 -4.49 10.52 25.40
CA LEU A 309 -4.63 10.24 23.97
C LEU A 309 -5.12 11.49 23.22
N LEU A 310 -6.13 12.17 23.77
CA LEU A 310 -6.67 13.39 23.17
C LEU A 310 -5.63 14.52 23.09
N GLU A 311 -4.86 14.74 24.16
CA GLU A 311 -3.81 15.75 24.20
C GLU A 311 -2.70 15.44 23.16
N LYS A 312 -2.29 14.17 23.06
CA LYS A 312 -1.24 13.77 22.11
C LYS A 312 -1.74 13.78 20.66
N LEU A 313 -3.02 13.47 20.42
CA LEU A 313 -3.61 13.60 19.08
C LEU A 313 -3.67 15.07 18.66
N ASN A 314 -4.14 15.96 19.55
CA ASN A 314 -4.21 17.40 19.27
C ASN A 314 -2.83 18.02 18.98
N LYS A 315 -1.73 17.42 19.47
CA LYS A 315 -0.36 17.84 19.13
C LYS A 315 -0.07 17.73 17.63
N TYR A 316 -0.62 16.72 16.95
CA TYR A 316 -0.32 16.45 15.54
C TYR A 316 -1.48 16.79 14.60
N ILE A 317 -2.71 16.76 15.09
CA ILE A 317 -3.93 16.91 14.30
C ILE A 317 -4.78 18.05 14.87
N GLU A 318 -5.39 18.85 14.01
CA GLU A 318 -6.30 19.91 14.41
C GLU A 318 -7.58 19.33 15.02
N ALA A 319 -8.12 19.97 16.05
CA ALA A 319 -9.33 19.49 16.72
C ALA A 319 -10.34 20.59 17.03
N SER A 320 -11.62 20.24 16.96
CA SER A 320 -12.72 21.01 17.55
C SER A 320 -13.38 20.23 18.67
N VAL A 321 -13.88 20.93 19.68
CA VAL A 321 -14.46 20.34 20.89
C VAL A 321 -15.88 20.86 21.08
N GLN A 322 -16.80 19.96 21.36
CA GLN A 322 -18.18 20.28 21.70
C GLN A 322 -18.56 19.59 23.00
N SER A 323 -19.09 20.33 23.98
CA SER A 323 -19.61 19.76 25.22
C SER A 323 -20.93 19.05 24.97
N ASP A 324 -21.04 17.81 25.46
CA ASP A 324 -22.27 17.03 25.40
C ASP A 324 -23.03 17.22 26.73
N PRO A 325 -24.13 17.99 26.78
CA PRO A 325 -24.84 18.21 28.03
C PRO A 325 -25.45 16.91 28.56
N VAL A 326 -25.19 16.61 29.83
CA VAL A 326 -25.78 15.45 30.52
C VAL A 326 -27.29 15.68 30.67
N GLY A 327 -28.10 14.97 29.88
CA GLY A 327 -29.54 14.84 30.10
C GLY A 327 -30.46 15.93 29.52
N GLY A 328 -30.07 16.60 28.42
CA GLY A 328 -30.94 17.58 27.75
C GLY A 328 -30.71 17.63 26.24
N ASN A 329 -31.74 18.03 25.50
CA ASN A 329 -31.70 18.30 24.05
C ASN A 329 -30.40 19.01 23.64
N PHE A 330 -29.86 18.62 22.47
CA PHE A 330 -28.79 19.32 21.76
C PHE A 330 -29.03 20.83 21.76
N GLY A 331 -28.48 21.54 22.74
CA GLY A 331 -28.42 22.99 22.74
C GLY A 331 -27.29 23.42 21.82
N ASP A 332 -27.52 24.47 21.04
CA ASP A 332 -26.62 25.07 20.04
C ASP A 332 -25.26 25.56 20.59
N SER A 333 -24.47 24.72 21.26
CA SER A 333 -23.05 24.99 21.44
C SER A 333 -22.36 24.69 20.12
N SER A 334 -22.01 25.74 19.38
CA SER A 334 -21.14 25.60 18.21
C SER A 334 -19.82 24.97 18.65
N PRO A 335 -19.27 24.00 17.88
CA PRO A 335 -17.97 23.42 18.19
C PRO A 335 -16.92 24.52 18.38
N VAL A 336 -16.17 24.46 19.47
CA VAL A 336 -15.07 25.39 19.72
C VAL A 336 -13.84 24.84 19.01
N ASP A 337 -13.31 25.60 18.07
CA ASP A 337 -12.05 25.28 17.42
C ASP A 337 -10.90 25.39 18.43
N TYR A 338 -10.24 24.26 18.70
CA TYR A 338 -9.12 24.14 19.61
C TYR A 338 -7.77 24.31 18.90
N GLY A 339 -7.76 24.32 17.56
CA GLY A 339 -6.57 24.35 16.74
C GLY A 339 -5.67 23.14 16.95
N ARG A 340 -4.41 23.23 16.51
CA ARG A 340 -3.34 22.24 16.76
C ARG A 340 -2.45 22.67 17.94
N GLY A 341 -2.06 21.73 18.79
CA GLY A 341 -0.97 21.88 19.74
C GLY A 341 -1.32 22.60 21.06
N ARG A 342 -2.61 22.69 21.44
CA ARG A 342 -2.99 23.22 22.76
C ARG A 342 -2.88 22.13 23.82
N GLY A 343 -1.69 22.03 24.40
CA GLY A 343 -1.19 20.89 25.18
C GLY A 343 -1.73 20.71 26.60
N PHE A 344 -2.98 21.07 26.92
CA PHE A 344 -3.55 20.63 28.19
C PHE A 344 -5.08 20.52 28.12
N ILE A 345 -5.59 19.34 28.51
CA ILE A 345 -7.02 19.08 28.76
C ILE A 345 -7.18 18.98 30.27
N PRO A 346 -7.66 20.02 30.96
CA PRO A 346 -7.99 19.97 32.37
C PRO A 346 -8.87 18.76 32.73
N GLN A 347 -8.48 18.01 33.76
CA GLN A 347 -9.41 17.10 34.41
C GLN A 347 -10.33 17.94 35.31
N SER A 348 -11.48 18.40 34.81
CA SER A 348 -12.45 19.05 35.68
C SER A 348 -13.09 18.00 36.60
N SER A 349 -12.56 17.82 37.81
CA SER A 349 -13.33 17.23 38.89
C SER A 349 -14.30 18.30 39.38
N GLY A 350 -15.49 18.34 38.78
CA GLY A 350 -16.57 19.19 39.28
C GLY A 350 -16.83 18.88 40.76
N SER A 351 -16.94 19.94 41.57
CA SER A 351 -17.34 19.83 42.97
C SER A 351 -18.80 19.38 43.02
N GLY A 352 -19.03 18.07 42.91
CA GLY A 352 -20.34 17.43 42.92
C GLY A 352 -20.75 16.84 41.57
N GLY A 353 -20.23 15.65 41.24
CA GLY A 353 -20.88 14.71 40.32
C GLY A 353 -20.45 14.77 38.85
N GLY A 354 -19.49 13.92 38.47
CA GLY A 354 -19.21 13.53 37.08
C GLY A 354 -18.01 14.22 36.42
N ILE A 355 -17.25 13.46 35.62
CA ILE A 355 -16.31 14.00 34.64
C ILE A 355 -17.16 14.46 33.45
N GLU A 356 -17.12 15.75 33.11
CA GLU A 356 -17.82 16.27 31.92
C GLU A 356 -17.17 15.67 30.66
N THR A 357 -18.00 15.08 29.79
CA THR A 357 -17.55 14.46 28.55
C THR A 357 -17.86 15.35 27.37
N CYS A 358 -16.86 15.57 26.53
CA CYS A 358 -16.94 16.34 25.29
C CYS A 358 -16.72 15.43 24.08
N THR A 359 -17.38 15.77 22.98
CA THR A 359 -17.06 15.23 21.67
C THR A 359 -15.90 16.02 21.06
N TRP A 360 -14.78 15.34 20.85
CA TRP A 360 -13.60 15.80 20.13
C TRP A 360 -13.69 15.37 18.67
N ARG A 361 -13.57 16.31 17.73
CA ARG A 361 -13.52 16.05 16.28
C ARG A 361 -12.14 16.44 15.77
N PHE A 362 -11.49 15.56 15.02
CA PHE A 362 -10.17 15.79 14.45
C PHE A 362 -10.25 15.96 12.95
N TYR A 363 -9.46 16.87 12.40
CA TYR A 363 -9.51 17.27 10.99
C TYR A 363 -8.17 17.06 10.29
N ASP A 364 -8.22 16.73 9.01
CA ASP A 364 -7.03 16.66 8.18
C ASP A 364 -6.56 18.06 7.74
N SER A 365 -5.48 18.10 6.97
CA SER A 365 -4.93 19.36 6.45
C SER A 365 -5.83 20.09 5.45
N GLN A 366 -6.89 19.44 4.95
CA GLN A 366 -7.89 20.01 4.06
C GLN A 366 -9.14 20.50 4.83
N GLY A 367 -9.19 20.27 6.14
CA GLY A 367 -10.33 20.62 6.99
C GLY A 367 -11.45 19.58 6.98
N GLU A 368 -11.23 18.40 6.41
CA GLU A 368 -12.20 17.30 6.42
C GLU A 368 -12.09 16.53 7.74
N GLN A 369 -13.23 16.17 8.32
CA GLN A 369 -13.26 15.45 9.59
C GLN A 369 -12.68 14.04 9.40
N MET A 370 -11.54 13.78 10.03
CA MET A 370 -10.92 12.46 10.04
C MET A 370 -11.70 11.50 10.93
N PHE A 371 -11.89 11.85 12.20
CA PHE A 371 -12.56 11.02 13.19
C PHE A 371 -13.07 11.84 14.39
N SER A 372 -13.96 11.22 15.18
CA SER A 372 -14.48 11.79 16.42
C SER A 372 -14.36 10.83 17.59
N MET A 373 -14.15 11.38 18.79
CA MET A 373 -13.99 10.66 20.05
C MET A 373 -14.75 11.36 21.16
N GLN A 374 -15.23 10.61 22.16
CA GLN A 374 -15.71 11.19 23.41
C GLN A 374 -14.67 10.99 24.52
N GLY A 375 -14.38 12.05 25.25
CA GLY A 375 -13.50 12.02 26.41
C GLY A 375 -13.66 13.27 27.27
N PRO A 376 -12.76 13.54 28.21
CA PRO A 376 -12.90 14.68 29.10
C PRO A 376 -12.95 16.00 28.34
N CYS A 377 -13.83 16.89 28.79
CA CYS A 377 -13.82 18.29 28.38
C CYS A 377 -12.55 19.00 28.88
N PRO A 378 -12.00 19.94 28.10
CA PRO A 378 -10.93 20.81 28.58
C PRO A 378 -11.43 21.94 29.50
#